data_AF-A0A497MDW7-F1
#
_entry.id   AF-A0A497MDW7-F1
#
_cell.length_a   1.000
_cell.length_b   1.000
_cell.length_c   1.000
_cell.angle_alpha   90.00
_cell.angle_beta   90.00
_cell.angle_gamma   90.00
#
_symmetry.space_group_name_H-M   'P 1'
#
loop_
_entity.id
_entity.type
_entity.pdbx_description
1 polymer ?
#
loop_
_entity_poly.entity_id
_entity_poly.type
_entity_poly.pdbx_seq_one_letter_code
_entity_poly.pdbx_strand_id
1 'polypeptide(L)'
;MGYASLEMVKERLGLDPSDTSRDEVLQAKIASADAFIDNLLKPYVEVPLANPPQMVRDASADLAAALFEEDRLAGGGGSQDKIHVWRRRALEALEAYIRETFGGYYTSTESLKGGGVG
;
A
#
# COMPACT_ATOMS: atom_id res chain seq x y z
N MET A 1 2.77 0.70 16.01
CA MET A 1 3.72 1.19 14.99
C MET A 1 3.37 0.48 13.71
N GLY A 2 3.16 1.24 12.63
CA GLY A 2 2.90 0.68 11.31
C GLY A 2 4.18 0.43 10.52
N TYR A 3 4.08 -0.21 9.35
CA TYR A 3 5.24 -0.45 8.48
C TYR A 3 5.75 0.83 7.84
N ALA A 4 4.85 1.74 7.46
CA ALA A 4 5.18 3.05 6.92
C ALA A 4 5.15 4.16 8.00
N SER A 5 5.92 5.21 7.77
CA SER A 5 5.80 6.47 8.53
C SER A 5 4.83 7.44 7.85
N LEU A 6 4.34 8.43 8.61
CA LEU A 6 3.54 9.52 8.06
C LEU A 6 4.29 10.30 6.96
N GLU A 7 5.57 10.55 7.18
CA GLU A 7 6.43 11.26 6.23
C GLU A 7 6.48 10.56 4.87
N MET A 8 6.65 9.22 4.86
CA MET A 8 6.67 8.43 3.62
C MET A 8 5.35 8.56 2.82
N VAL A 9 4.22 8.66 3.52
CA VAL A 9 2.90 8.82 2.87
C VAL A 9 2.71 10.25 2.38
N LYS A 10 3.11 11.25 3.19
CA LYS A 10 3.05 12.67 2.80
C LYS A 10 3.89 12.96 1.56
N GLU A 11 5.10 12.38 1.49
CA GLU A 11 5.98 12.49 0.32
C GLU A 11 5.28 12.01 -0.95
N ARG A 12 4.64 10.82 -0.93
CA ARG A 12 3.90 10.26 -2.06
C ARG A 12 2.73 11.13 -2.48
N LEU A 13 2.02 11.69 -1.51
CA LEU A 13 0.86 12.55 -1.74
C LEU A 13 1.26 13.98 -2.16
N GLY A 14 2.54 14.34 -2.07
CA GLY A 14 3.01 15.71 -2.29
C GLY A 14 2.48 16.70 -1.24
N LEU A 15 2.29 16.23 -0.01
CA LEU A 15 1.86 17.04 1.13
C LEU A 15 3.08 17.62 1.86
N ASP A 16 2.91 18.79 2.46
CA ASP A 16 3.93 19.39 3.34
C ASP A 16 4.16 18.47 4.56
N PRO A 17 5.41 18.07 4.88
CA PRO A 17 5.69 17.22 6.02
C PRO A 17 5.24 17.84 7.37
N SER A 18 5.22 19.17 7.45
CA SER A 18 4.79 19.92 8.64
C SER A 18 3.26 20.10 8.76
N ASP A 19 2.50 19.82 7.70
CA ASP A 19 1.03 19.86 7.75
C ASP A 19 0.51 18.64 8.49
N THR A 20 -0.01 18.85 9.71
CA THR A 20 -0.56 17.79 10.56
C THR A 20 -2.07 17.61 10.43
N SER A 21 -2.75 18.42 9.60
CA SER A 21 -4.22 18.44 9.49
C SER A 21 -4.83 17.12 9.03
N ARG A 22 -4.02 16.24 8.44
CA ARG A 22 -4.43 14.93 7.90
C ARG A 22 -3.77 13.76 8.61
N ASP A 23 -2.94 14.00 9.62
CA ASP A 23 -2.09 12.95 10.23
C ASP A 23 -2.90 11.79 10.78
N GLU A 24 -4.01 12.06 11.46
CA GLU A 24 -4.89 11.01 12.00
C GLU A 24 -5.49 10.14 10.88
N VAL A 25 -5.93 10.77 9.78
CA VAL A 25 -6.48 10.06 8.62
C VAL A 25 -5.39 9.23 7.95
N LEU A 26 -4.20 9.79 7.75
CA LEU A 26 -3.07 9.10 7.15
C LEU A 26 -2.59 7.94 8.04
N GLN A 27 -2.59 8.07 9.37
CA GLN A 27 -2.30 6.98 10.29
C GLN A 27 -3.32 5.84 10.16
N ALA A 28 -4.61 6.15 10.03
CA ALA A 28 -5.64 5.15 9.80
C ALA A 28 -5.45 4.42 8.45
N LYS A 29 -5.00 5.12 7.41
CA LYS A 29 -4.67 4.52 6.11
C LYS A 29 -3.43 3.63 6.17
N ILE A 30 -2.40 4.03 6.92
CA ILE A 30 -1.23 3.19 7.19
C ILE A 30 -1.64 1.90 7.89
N ALA A 31 -2.45 1.99 8.95
CA ALA A 31 -2.93 0.80 9.66
C ALA A 31 -3.74 -0.15 8.75
N SER A 32 -4.55 0.41 7.84
CA SER A 32 -5.31 -0.37 6.86
C SER A 32 -4.40 -1.04 5.82
N ALA A 33 -3.37 -0.34 5.35
CA ALA A 33 -2.36 -0.87 4.44
C ALA A 33 -1.54 -1.99 5.09
N ASP A 34 -1.14 -1.81 6.35
CA ASP A 34 -0.39 -2.80 7.11
C ASP A 34 -1.20 -4.07 7.32
N ALA A 35 -2.47 -3.95 7.69
CA ALA A 35 -3.37 -5.10 7.82
C ALA A 35 -3.55 -5.86 6.50
N PHE A 36 -3.58 -5.16 5.36
CA PHE A 36 -3.61 -5.80 4.04
C PHE A 36 -2.32 -6.58 3.78
N ILE A 37 -1.16 -5.98 4.05
CA ILE A 37 0.14 -6.63 3.91
C ILE A 37 0.26 -7.83 4.84
N ASP A 38 -0.19 -7.73 6.09
CA ASP A 38 -0.18 -8.82 7.06
C ASP A 38 -0.97 -10.02 6.55
N ASN A 39 -2.17 -9.79 6.03
CA ASN A 39 -2.99 -10.84 5.45
C ASN A 39 -2.30 -11.52 4.25
N LEU A 40 -1.53 -10.75 3.47
CA LEU A 40 -0.75 -11.27 2.34
C LEU A 40 0.44 -12.13 2.81
N LEU A 41 1.13 -11.71 3.86
CA LEU A 41 2.37 -12.30 4.34
C LEU A 41 2.18 -13.42 5.37
N LYS A 42 1.05 -13.45 6.07
CA LYS A 42 0.71 -14.43 7.11
C LYS A 42 0.93 -15.90 6.72
N PRO A 43 0.73 -16.33 5.46
CA PRO A 43 1.03 -17.70 5.06
C PRO A 43 2.53 -18.07 5.05
N TYR A 44 3.42 -17.07 5.00
CA TYR A 44 4.86 -17.25 4.79
C TYR A 44 5.69 -16.91 6.03
N VAL A 45 5.23 -15.98 6.86
CA VAL A 45 5.98 -15.43 7.98
C VAL A 45 5.05 -14.97 9.10
N GLU A 46 5.57 -14.92 10.33
CA GLU A 46 4.85 -14.34 11.45
C GLU A 46 4.64 -12.83 11.24
N VAL A 47 3.40 -12.39 11.47
CA VAL A 47 2.97 -11.00 11.29
C VAL A 47 2.39 -10.46 12.61
N PRO A 48 2.55 -9.15 12.91
CA PRO A 48 3.24 -8.16 12.09
C PRO A 48 4.77 -8.37 12.08
N LEU A 49 5.43 -8.01 10.97
CA LEU A 49 6.88 -8.10 10.85
C LEU A 49 7.55 -7.24 11.91
N ALA A 50 8.40 -7.85 12.73
CA ALA A 50 9.17 -7.12 13.75
C ALA A 50 10.15 -6.11 13.12
N ASN A 51 10.78 -6.48 12.00
CA ASN A 51 11.72 -5.65 11.25
C ASN A 51 11.35 -5.68 9.76
N PRO A 52 10.36 -4.89 9.32
CA PRO A 52 9.92 -4.91 7.93
C PRO A 52 11.05 -4.40 7.02
N PRO A 53 11.41 -5.14 5.94
CA PRO A 53 12.39 -4.68 4.97
C PRO A 53 11.85 -3.47 4.20
N GLN A 54 12.76 -2.69 3.60
CA GLN A 54 12.41 -1.42 2.95
C GLN A 54 11.29 -1.58 1.90
N MET A 55 11.31 -2.67 1.12
CA MET A 55 10.24 -2.97 0.14
C MET A 55 8.85 -3.08 0.76
N VAL A 56 8.73 -3.68 1.95
CA VAL A 56 7.44 -3.79 2.66
C VAL A 56 7.00 -2.44 3.22
N ARG A 57 7.95 -1.63 3.70
CA ARG A 57 7.67 -0.26 4.17
C ARG A 57 7.17 0.62 3.03
N ASP A 58 7.81 0.53 1.86
CA ASP A 58 7.41 1.27 0.67
C ASP A 58 6.06 0.82 0.13
N ALA A 59 5.79 -0.48 0.13
CA ALA A 59 4.49 -1.03 -0.24
C ALA A 59 3.37 -0.54 0.70
N SER A 60 3.63 -0.50 2.02
CA SER A 60 2.68 0.05 2.99
C SER A 60 2.39 1.53 2.71
N ALA A 61 3.42 2.33 2.44
CA ALA A 61 3.25 3.74 2.15
C ALA A 61 2.52 4.00 0.82
N ASP A 62 2.79 3.21 -0.22
CA ASP A 62 2.07 3.27 -1.50
C ASP A 62 0.60 2.88 -1.34
N LEU A 63 0.30 1.80 -0.60
CA LEU A 63 -1.09 1.39 -0.33
C LEU A 63 -1.83 2.43 0.51
N ALA A 64 -1.20 2.99 1.54
CA ALA A 64 -1.80 4.03 2.36
C ALA A 64 -2.11 5.29 1.54
N ALA A 65 -1.19 5.70 0.65
CA ALA A 65 -1.42 6.81 -0.27
C ALA A 65 -2.56 6.52 -1.25
N ALA A 66 -2.64 5.30 -1.79
CA ALA A 66 -3.74 4.89 -2.66
C ALA A 66 -5.10 4.93 -1.95
N LEU A 67 -5.18 4.39 -0.73
CA LEU A 67 -6.41 4.41 0.07
C LEU A 67 -6.87 5.83 0.41
N PHE A 68 -5.94 6.74 0.70
CA PHE A 68 -6.27 8.15 0.90
C PHE A 68 -6.83 8.80 -0.37
N GLU A 69 -6.21 8.50 -1.52
CA GLU A 69 -6.61 9.12 -2.78
C GLU A 69 -7.91 8.53 -3.34
N GLU A 70 -8.27 7.30 -2.96
CA GLU A 70 -9.60 6.72 -3.19
C GLU A 70 -10.70 7.45 -2.44
N ASP A 71 -10.49 7.76 -1.15
CA ASP A 71 -11.45 8.57 -0.39
C ASP A 71 -11.64 9.93 -1.05
N ARG A 72 -10.55 10.55 -1.51
CA ARG A 72 -10.61 11.82 -2.24
C ARG A 72 -11.31 11.67 -3.59
N LEU A 73 -11.13 10.57 -4.30
CA LEU A 73 -11.82 10.29 -5.56
C LEU A 73 -13.33 10.16 -5.33
N ALA A 74 -13.75 9.44 -4.28
CA ALA A 74 -15.15 9.33 -3.87
C ALA A 74 -15.76 10.68 -3.48
N GLY A 75 -14.94 11.58 -2.91
CA GLY A 75 -15.30 12.97 -2.63
C GLY A 75 -15.18 13.95 -3.80
N GLY A 76 -14.83 13.48 -5.00
CA GLY A 76 -14.76 14.30 -6.23
C GLY A 76 -13.44 15.04 -6.48
N GLY A 77 -12.37 14.77 -5.73
CA GLY A 77 -11.10 15.51 -5.79
C GLY A 77 -9.80 14.67 -5.78
N GLY A 78 -9.87 13.38 -6.10
CA GLY A 78 -8.73 12.43 -6.18
C GLY A 78 -8.29 12.08 -7.60
N SER A 79 -7.30 11.19 -7.74
CA SER A 79 -6.76 10.76 -9.05
C SER A 79 -6.73 9.24 -9.18
N GLN A 80 -7.54 8.72 -10.11
CA GLN A 80 -7.60 7.30 -10.43
C GLN A 80 -6.24 6.75 -10.89
N ASP A 81 -5.49 7.51 -11.70
CA ASP A 81 -4.18 7.07 -12.20
C ASP A 81 -3.16 6.88 -11.07
N LYS A 82 -3.13 7.80 -10.09
CA LYS A 82 -2.23 7.67 -8.93
C LYS A 82 -2.56 6.42 -8.11
N ILE A 83 -3.84 6.15 -7.86
CA ILE A 83 -4.31 4.96 -7.14
C ILE A 83 -3.81 3.69 -7.83
N HIS A 84 -3.98 3.60 -9.16
CA HIS A 84 -3.52 2.44 -9.94
C HIS A 84 -2.01 2.26 -9.88
N VAL A 85 -1.25 3.34 -10.03
CA VAL A 85 0.22 3.30 -10.00
C VAL A 85 0.74 2.81 -8.64
N TRP A 86 0.24 3.38 -7.54
CA TRP A 86 0.69 3.00 -6.20
C TRP A 86 0.29 1.58 -5.82
N ARG A 87 -0.95 1.17 -6.12
CA ARG A 87 -1.38 -0.23 -5.86
C ARG A 87 -0.54 -1.23 -6.63
N ARG A 88 -0.29 -0.98 -7.92
CA ARG A 88 0.54 -1.86 -8.74
C ARG A 88 1.96 -1.96 -8.16
N ARG A 89 2.60 -0.83 -7.85
CA ARG A 89 3.95 -0.80 -7.28
C ARG A 89 4.04 -1.55 -5.96
N ALA A 90 3.08 -1.35 -5.06
CA ALA A 90 3.04 -2.06 -3.78
C ALA A 90 2.91 -3.57 -3.96
N LEU A 91 2.00 -4.02 -4.84
CA LEU A 91 1.79 -5.44 -5.09
C LEU A 91 3.00 -6.09 -5.77
N GLU A 92 3.62 -5.43 -6.75
CA GLU A 92 4.85 -5.89 -7.41
C GLU A 92 5.99 -6.02 -6.39
N ALA A 93 6.14 -5.07 -5.47
CA ALA A 93 7.16 -5.11 -4.42
C ALA A 93 6.92 -6.25 -3.41
N LEU A 94 5.67 -6.47 -3.00
CA LEU A 94 5.31 -7.56 -2.10
C LEU A 94 5.49 -8.93 -2.76
N GLU A 95 5.14 -9.07 -4.04
CA GLU A 95 5.37 -10.29 -4.80
C GLU A 95 6.86 -10.58 -4.94
N ALA A 96 7.68 -9.58 -5.27
CA ALA A 96 9.13 -9.72 -5.33
C ALA A 96 9.69 -10.15 -3.98
N TYR A 97 9.28 -9.51 -2.88
CA TYR A 97 9.70 -9.89 -1.54
C TYR A 97 9.33 -11.34 -1.20
N ILE A 98 8.09 -11.77 -1.49
CA ILE A 98 7.63 -13.14 -1.22
C ILE A 98 8.44 -14.15 -2.03
N ARG A 99 8.67 -13.87 -3.32
CA ARG A 99 9.41 -14.73 -4.23
C ARG A 99 10.88 -14.88 -3.81
N GLU A 100 11.55 -13.76 -3.53
CA GLU A 100 12.96 -13.73 -3.19
C GLU A 100 13.24 -14.32 -1.80
N THR A 101 12.32 -14.15 -0.85
CA THR A 101 12.54 -14.54 0.55
C THR A 101 12.02 -15.94 0.86
N PHE A 102 10.86 -16.32 0.30
CA PHE A 102 10.16 -17.57 0.66
C PHE A 102 10.04 -18.56 -0.51
N GLY A 103 10.45 -18.19 -1.73
CA GLY A 103 10.29 -19.03 -2.92
C GLY A 103 8.83 -19.25 -3.34
N GLY A 104 7.90 -18.45 -2.81
CA GLY A 104 6.47 -18.53 -3.11
C GLY A 104 6.11 -17.89 -4.46
N TYR A 105 5.13 -18.44 -5.16
CA TYR A 105 4.49 -17.81 -6.31
C TYR A 105 3.19 -17.13 -5.85
N TYR A 106 3.13 -15.81 -5.96
CA TYR A 106 1.86 -15.07 -5.87
C TYR A 106 1.34 -14.84 -7.28
N THR A 107 0.16 -15.35 -7.63
CA THR A 107 -0.42 -15.15 -8.97
C THR A 107 -1.24 -13.85 -9.00
N SER A 108 -0.58 -12.68 -8.92
CA SER A 108 -1.23 -11.37 -8.91
C SER A 108 -1.64 -10.86 -10.31
N THR A 109 -2.31 -11.68 -11.13
CA THR A 109 -2.80 -11.20 -12.46
C THR A 109 -4.26 -11.49 -12.79
N GLU A 110 -5.04 -12.17 -11.94
CA GLU A 110 -6.45 -12.49 -12.30
C GLU A 110 -7.49 -11.41 -11.96
N SER A 111 -7.19 -10.39 -11.16
CA SER A 111 -8.23 -9.43 -10.72
C SER A 111 -8.27 -8.09 -11.46
N LEU A 112 -7.40 -7.84 -12.45
CA LEU A 112 -7.40 -6.60 -13.25
C LEU A 112 -7.91 -6.77 -14.70
N LYS A 113 -8.32 -7.98 -15.10
CA LYS A 113 -9.01 -8.24 -16.38
C LYS A 113 -10.54 -8.38 -16.21
N GLY A 114 -11.14 -7.49 -15.42
CA GLY A 114 -12.59 -7.29 -15.39
C GLY A 114 -13.12 -6.27 -16.41
N GLY A 115 -12.30 -5.87 -17.40
CA GLY A 115 -12.66 -4.90 -18.43
C GLY A 115 -12.60 -5.50 -19.82
N GLY A 116 -13.74 -5.98 -20.31
CA GLY A 116 -13.98 -6.24 -21.73
C GLY A 116 -14.08 -7.71 -22.11
N VAL A 117 -15.30 -8.25 -22.04
CA VAL A 117 -16.02 -8.84 -23.18
C VAL A 117 -17.46 -9.13 -22.77
N GLY A 118 -18.41 -8.62 -23.56
CA GLY A 118 -19.86 -8.74 -23.40
C GLY A 118 -20.56 -7.59 -24.10
#